data_AF-A0A853EMV5-F1
#
_entry.id   AF-A0A853EMV5-F1
#
_cell.length_a   1.000
_cell.length_b   1.000
_cell.length_c   1.000
_cell.angle_alpha   90.00
_cell.angle_beta   90.00
_cell.angle_gamma   90.00
#
_symmetry.space_group_name_H-M   'P 1'
#
loop_
_entity.id
_entity.type
_entity.pdbx_description
1 polymer ?
#
loop_
_entity_poly.entity_id
_entity_poly.type
_entity_poly.pdbx_seq_one_letter_code
_entity_poly.pdbx_strand_id
1 'polypeptide(L)'
;MWGWIQAVRPLHPSLELWRPTMDTRQLAEQAPPITPDLFLERIHTRQQETQDIPGIAVTPAFSGQIGHGNKLSLSLGYPTPDINGLDLYIGDHLSTTLETNPNLADALLATAADHLTPTIASLALDSAPLPAQRPPYKYVQGWKMYFPTTSPHHQRAHQLATQTLPTTNGHILTYGTPHTYPTILSQWTT
;
A
#
# COMPACT_ATOMS: atom_id res chain seq x y z
N MET A 1 -5.40 11.00 0.31
CA MET A 1 -5.43 9.99 -0.76
C MET A 1 -5.15 10.56 -2.15
N TRP A 2 -5.97 11.49 -2.67
CA TRP A 2 -5.70 12.09 -3.99
C TRP A 2 -4.30 12.73 -4.09
N GLY A 3 -3.89 13.47 -3.05
CA GLY A 3 -2.53 14.03 -2.98
C GLY A 3 -1.42 12.96 -3.03
N TRP A 4 -1.66 11.79 -2.43
CA TRP A 4 -0.73 10.66 -2.53
C TRP A 4 -0.65 10.09 -3.95
N ILE A 5 -1.80 9.95 -4.64
CA ILE A 5 -1.82 9.56 -6.07
C ILE A 5 -0.97 10.52 -6.91
N GLN A 6 -1.06 11.83 -6.68
CA GLN A 6 -0.22 12.81 -7.38
C GLN A 6 1.27 12.63 -7.06
N ALA A 7 1.61 12.35 -5.81
CA ALA A 7 2.99 12.16 -5.37
C ALA A 7 3.65 10.89 -5.92
N VAL A 8 2.90 9.83 -6.17
CA VAL A 8 3.46 8.57 -6.71
C VAL A 8 3.60 8.56 -8.23
N ARG A 9 2.85 9.40 -8.96
CA ARG A 9 2.93 9.51 -10.44
C ARG A 9 4.35 9.63 -11.00
N PRO A 10 5.22 10.52 -10.49
CA PRO A 10 6.56 10.68 -11.05
C PRO A 10 7.54 9.56 -10.67
N LEU A 11 7.17 8.63 -9.78
CA LEU A 11 8.10 7.62 -9.27
C LEU A 11 8.41 6.52 -10.29
N HIS A 12 7.47 6.18 -11.17
CA HIS A 12 7.62 5.10 -12.14
C HIS A 12 6.64 5.24 -13.31
N PRO A 13 6.98 4.87 -14.56
CA PRO A 13 6.07 4.96 -15.70
C PRO A 13 4.73 4.24 -15.51
N SER A 14 4.71 3.10 -14.80
CA SER A 14 3.44 2.40 -14.51
C SER A 14 2.56 3.10 -13.47
N LEU A 15 3.06 4.14 -12.79
CA LEU A 15 2.31 4.97 -11.85
C LEU A 15 1.89 6.31 -12.47
N GLU A 16 2.36 6.65 -13.66
CA GLU A 16 2.14 7.97 -14.27
C GLU A 16 0.65 8.21 -14.60
N LEU A 17 0.03 7.25 -15.29
CA LEU A 17 -1.35 7.35 -15.75
C LEU A 17 -2.28 6.52 -14.89
N TRP A 18 -3.27 7.19 -14.30
CA TRP A 18 -4.33 6.58 -13.50
C TRP A 18 -5.67 6.69 -14.20
N ARG A 19 -6.45 5.61 -14.20
CA ARG A 19 -7.79 5.52 -14.80
C ARG A 19 -8.79 4.93 -13.79
N PRO A 20 -10.09 5.22 -13.93
CA PRO A 20 -11.11 4.53 -13.13
C PRO A 20 -11.17 3.04 -13.50
N THR A 21 -11.51 2.20 -12.54
CA THR A 21 -11.90 0.82 -12.83
C THR A 21 -13.24 0.78 -13.57
N MET A 22 -13.46 -0.21 -14.42
CA MET A 22 -14.70 -0.37 -15.19
C MET A 22 -15.10 -1.85 -15.24
N ASP A 23 -16.36 -2.11 -15.55
CA ASP A 23 -16.94 -3.47 -15.59
C ASP A 23 -16.29 -4.36 -16.65
N THR A 24 -15.70 -3.76 -17.68
CA THR A 24 -15.01 -4.48 -18.75
C THR A 24 -13.63 -3.91 -19.01
N ARG A 25 -12.73 -4.78 -19.50
CA ARG A 25 -11.38 -4.41 -19.96
C ARG A 25 -11.41 -3.28 -20.99
N GLN A 26 -12.28 -3.39 -21.99
CA GLN A 26 -12.40 -2.40 -23.05
C GLN A 26 -12.80 -1.02 -22.52
N LEU A 27 -13.78 -0.96 -21.61
CA LEU A 27 -14.20 0.30 -20.99
C LEU A 27 -13.08 0.90 -20.13
N ALA A 28 -12.34 0.08 -19.39
CA ALA A 28 -11.21 0.53 -18.57
C ALA A 28 -10.03 1.05 -19.42
N GLU A 29 -9.76 0.45 -20.58
CA GLU A 29 -8.72 0.89 -21.53
C GLU A 29 -9.06 2.25 -22.16
N GLN A 30 -10.33 2.45 -22.50
CA GLN A 30 -10.84 3.66 -23.15
C GLN A 30 -11.15 4.80 -22.18
N ALA A 31 -11.21 4.51 -20.88
CA ALA A 31 -11.53 5.50 -19.86
C ALA A 31 -10.51 6.67 -19.87
N PRO A 32 -10.99 7.91 -19.71
CA PRO A 32 -10.10 9.05 -19.56
C PRO A 32 -9.28 8.94 -18.27
N PRO A 33 -8.17 9.71 -18.14
CA PRO A 33 -7.45 9.82 -16.89
C PRO A 33 -8.42 10.19 -15.75
N ILE A 34 -8.30 9.50 -14.61
CA ILE A 34 -9.16 9.77 -13.46
C ILE A 34 -8.93 11.20 -12.94
N THR A 35 -10.02 11.86 -12.54
CA THR A 35 -10.02 13.19 -11.92
C THR A 35 -10.23 13.08 -10.40
N PRO A 36 -9.90 14.11 -9.60
CA PRO A 36 -10.18 14.09 -8.17
C PRO A 36 -11.68 13.93 -7.88
N ASP A 37 -12.54 14.59 -8.67
CA ASP A 37 -13.99 14.54 -8.49
C ASP A 37 -14.55 13.15 -8.78
N LEU A 38 -14.15 12.52 -9.89
CA LEU A 38 -14.56 11.15 -10.22
C LEU A 38 -14.02 10.15 -9.19
N PHE A 39 -12.81 10.37 -8.68
CA PHE A 39 -12.24 9.55 -7.62
C PHE A 39 -13.10 9.59 -6.34
N LEU A 40 -13.49 10.79 -5.93
CA LEU A 40 -14.33 10.99 -4.74
C LEU A 40 -15.75 10.47 -4.94
N GLU A 41 -16.35 10.75 -6.10
CA GLU A 41 -17.67 10.25 -6.49
C GLU A 41 -17.74 8.73 -6.34
N ARG A 42 -16.78 7.99 -6.87
CA ARG A 42 -16.77 6.51 -6.80
C ARG A 42 -16.71 5.98 -5.36
N ILE A 43 -16.00 6.67 -4.47
CA ILE A 43 -15.96 6.30 -3.05
C ILE A 43 -17.32 6.53 -2.41
N HIS A 44 -17.95 7.69 -2.67
CA HIS A 44 -19.27 8.00 -2.14
C HIS A 44 -20.37 7.10 -2.68
N THR A 45 -20.37 6.80 -3.98
CA THR A 45 -21.31 5.85 -4.58
C THR A 45 -21.18 4.50 -3.91
N ARG A 46 -19.95 3.99 -3.72
CA ARG A 46 -19.77 2.72 -3.02
C ARG A 46 -20.29 2.76 -1.59
N GLN A 47 -20.04 3.85 -0.88
CA GLN A 47 -20.54 4.05 0.48
C GLN A 47 -22.08 4.04 0.55
N GLN A 48 -22.76 4.60 -0.45
CA GLN A 48 -24.22 4.57 -0.53
C GLN A 48 -24.77 3.17 -0.84
N GLU A 49 -24.12 2.44 -1.74
CA GLU A 49 -24.48 1.05 -2.08
C GLU A 49 -24.33 0.08 -0.91
N THR A 50 -23.39 0.35 0.00
CA THR A 50 -23.06 -0.52 1.12
C THR A 50 -23.52 0.02 2.47
N GLN A 51 -24.49 0.96 2.48
CA GLN A 51 -24.93 1.64 3.71
C GLN A 51 -25.47 0.68 4.79
N ASP A 52 -25.98 -0.49 4.40
CA ASP A 52 -26.56 -1.49 5.30
C ASP A 52 -25.55 -2.54 5.81
N ILE A 53 -24.28 -2.47 5.37
CA ILE A 53 -23.21 -3.36 5.83
C ILE A 53 -22.09 -2.58 6.54
N PRO A 54 -21.43 -3.16 7.56
CA PRO A 54 -20.31 -2.52 8.21
C PRO A 54 -19.14 -2.27 7.25
N GLY A 55 -18.85 -0.99 7.03
CA GLY A 55 -17.69 -0.53 6.27
C GLY A 55 -17.87 -0.56 4.74
N ILE A 56 -16.82 -0.15 4.04
CA ILE A 56 -16.76 -0.11 2.57
C ILE A 56 -15.48 -0.79 2.08
N ALA A 57 -15.58 -1.48 0.96
CA ALA A 57 -14.44 -1.89 0.15
C ALA A 57 -14.65 -1.40 -1.29
N VAL A 58 -13.70 -0.65 -1.82
CA VAL A 58 -13.78 -0.02 -3.14
C VAL A 58 -12.42 -0.07 -3.84
N THR A 59 -12.45 -0.31 -5.15
CA THR A 59 -11.27 -0.20 -6.01
C THR A 59 -11.50 0.95 -6.99
N PRO A 60 -11.24 2.21 -6.60
CA PRO A 60 -11.67 3.37 -7.38
C PRO A 60 -10.84 3.55 -8.66
N ALA A 61 -9.59 3.11 -8.67
CA ALA A 61 -8.65 3.41 -9.73
C ALA A 61 -7.57 2.32 -9.91
N PHE A 62 -6.97 2.31 -11.10
CA PHE A 62 -5.78 1.55 -11.43
C PHE A 62 -4.78 2.44 -12.17
N SER A 63 -3.51 2.03 -12.21
CA SER A 63 -2.45 2.72 -12.95
C SER A 63 -1.71 1.77 -13.89
N GLY A 64 -1.17 2.30 -14.99
CA GLY A 64 -0.44 1.50 -15.96
C GLY A 64 -1.34 0.74 -16.95
N GLN A 65 -0.82 -0.34 -17.53
CA GLN A 65 -1.48 -1.10 -18.58
C GLN A 65 -2.37 -2.21 -18.00
N ILE A 66 -3.54 -2.48 -18.58
CA ILE A 66 -4.40 -3.57 -18.10
C ILE A 66 -3.68 -4.92 -18.24
N GLY A 67 -3.70 -5.71 -17.16
CA GLY A 67 -2.99 -6.99 -17.06
C GLY A 67 -1.60 -6.90 -16.43
N HIS A 68 -0.99 -5.72 -16.45
CA HIS A 68 0.39 -5.45 -15.97
C HIS A 68 0.46 -4.28 -14.97
N GLY A 69 -0.67 -3.61 -14.76
CA GLY A 69 -0.80 -2.38 -14.01
C GLY A 69 -1.03 -2.59 -12.53
N ASN A 70 -1.00 -1.47 -11.79
CA ASN A 70 -1.24 -1.45 -10.36
C ASN A 70 -2.71 -1.16 -10.09
N LYS A 71 -3.25 -1.69 -8.99
CA LYS A 71 -4.65 -1.51 -8.60
C LYS A 71 -4.73 -0.93 -7.20
N LEU A 72 -5.48 0.16 -7.03
CA LEU A 72 -5.70 0.78 -5.72
C LEU A 72 -6.98 0.25 -5.10
N SER A 73 -6.87 -0.34 -3.92
CA SER A 73 -8.01 -0.75 -3.09
C SER A 73 -8.05 0.07 -1.81
N LEU A 74 -9.26 0.42 -1.40
CA LEU A 74 -9.56 1.13 -0.17
C LEU A 74 -10.58 0.32 0.61
N SER A 75 -10.26 0.06 1.87
CA SER A 75 -11.16 -0.58 2.82
C SER A 75 -11.33 0.36 4.01
N LEU A 76 -12.56 0.80 4.30
CA LEU A 76 -12.85 1.61 5.49
C LEU A 76 -13.82 0.86 6.39
N GLY A 77 -13.38 0.45 7.57
CA GLY A 77 -14.19 -0.34 8.50
C GLY A 77 -14.59 -1.73 7.98
N TYR A 78 -13.93 -2.24 6.94
CA TYR A 78 -14.20 -3.55 6.34
C TYR A 78 -12.90 -4.35 6.18
N PRO A 79 -12.89 -5.67 6.47
CA PRO A 79 -13.97 -6.46 7.10
C PRO A 79 -14.08 -6.23 8.61
N THR A 80 -13.23 -5.38 9.20
CA THR A 80 -13.21 -5.07 10.63
C THR A 80 -13.52 -3.58 10.84
N PRO A 81 -14.55 -3.20 11.62
CA PRO A 81 -15.02 -1.82 11.77
C PRO A 81 -13.95 -0.78 12.15
N ASP A 82 -12.96 -1.19 12.93
CA ASP A 82 -11.91 -0.29 13.42
C ASP A 82 -10.65 -0.28 12.54
N ILE A 83 -10.68 -0.96 11.40
CA ILE A 83 -9.52 -1.05 10.49
C ILE A 83 -9.85 -0.34 9.17
N ASN A 84 -9.05 0.66 8.88
CA ASN A 84 -9.02 1.34 7.59
C ASN A 84 -7.69 1.01 6.91
N GLY A 85 -7.74 0.71 5.62
CA GLY A 85 -6.59 0.27 4.84
C GLY A 85 -6.62 0.84 3.42
N LEU A 86 -5.43 1.07 2.90
CA LEU A 86 -5.19 1.38 1.50
C LEU A 86 -4.15 0.38 1.00
N ASP A 87 -4.52 -0.36 -0.04
CA ASP A 87 -3.64 -1.34 -0.67
C ASP A 87 -3.36 -0.90 -2.11
N LEU A 88 -2.09 -0.80 -2.46
CA LEU A 88 -1.65 -0.74 -3.84
C LEU A 88 -1.20 -2.14 -4.25
N TYR A 89 -2.05 -2.86 -4.98
CA TYR A 89 -1.63 -4.09 -5.63
C TYR A 89 -0.71 -3.74 -6.78
N ILE A 90 0.51 -4.26 -6.74
CA ILE A 90 1.59 -3.89 -7.66
C ILE A 90 1.64 -4.90 -8.81
N GLY A 91 1.62 -4.38 -10.04
CA GLY A 91 1.77 -5.18 -11.26
C GLY A 91 3.23 -5.53 -11.55
N ASP A 92 3.45 -6.45 -12.49
CA ASP A 92 4.76 -7.00 -12.84
C ASP A 92 5.80 -5.94 -13.24
N HIS A 93 5.41 -4.91 -14.00
CA HIS A 93 6.32 -3.85 -14.41
C HIS A 93 6.89 -3.07 -13.23
N LEU A 94 6.04 -2.72 -12.24
CA LEU A 94 6.52 -2.01 -11.04
C LEU A 94 7.24 -2.96 -10.09
N SER A 95 6.75 -4.20 -9.96
CA SER A 95 7.38 -5.24 -9.13
C SER A 95 8.83 -5.47 -9.56
N THR A 96 9.06 -5.66 -10.86
CA THR A 96 10.40 -5.90 -11.43
C THR A 96 11.38 -4.79 -11.07
N THR A 97 10.93 -3.53 -11.12
CA THR A 97 11.78 -2.39 -10.74
C THR A 97 12.01 -2.35 -9.23
N LEU A 98 10.97 -2.59 -8.42
CA LEU A 98 11.11 -2.63 -6.95
C LEU A 98 12.07 -3.72 -6.46
N GLU A 99 12.17 -4.83 -7.20
CA GLU A 99 13.10 -5.92 -6.88
C GLU A 99 14.58 -5.52 -6.93
N THR A 100 14.92 -4.55 -7.76
CA THR A 100 16.30 -4.12 -8.01
C THR A 100 16.57 -2.69 -7.57
N ASN A 101 15.55 -1.93 -7.19
CA ASN A 101 15.65 -0.52 -6.84
C ASN A 101 15.09 -0.24 -5.43
N PRO A 102 15.91 -0.38 -4.37
CA PRO A 102 15.48 -0.09 -3.01
C PRO A 102 15.10 1.38 -2.81
N ASN A 103 15.69 2.31 -3.56
CA ASN A 103 15.35 3.74 -3.48
C ASN A 103 13.93 4.01 -3.97
N LEU A 104 13.46 3.28 -4.99
CA LEU A 104 12.07 3.36 -5.44
C LEU A 104 11.11 2.87 -4.36
N ALA A 105 11.45 1.76 -3.69
CA ALA A 105 10.65 1.24 -2.57
C ALA A 105 10.58 2.23 -1.40
N ASP A 106 11.72 2.87 -1.08
CA ASP A 106 11.79 3.90 -0.05
C ASP A 106 10.96 5.14 -0.43
N ALA A 107 11.05 5.61 -1.68
CA ALA A 107 10.24 6.73 -2.15
C ALA A 107 8.73 6.44 -2.12
N LEU A 108 8.32 5.21 -2.47
CA LEU A 108 6.93 4.79 -2.40
C LEU A 108 6.39 4.80 -0.96
N LEU A 109 7.17 4.27 -0.01
CA LEU A 109 6.79 4.30 1.42
C LEU A 109 6.85 5.72 2.01
N ALA A 110 7.83 6.54 1.61
CA ALA A 110 7.96 7.91 2.09
C ALA A 110 6.78 8.76 1.65
N THR A 111 6.40 8.69 0.37
CA THR A 111 5.21 9.40 -0.12
C THR A 111 3.93 8.92 0.58
N ALA A 112 3.80 7.63 0.87
CA ALA A 112 2.67 7.13 1.67
C ALA A 112 2.69 7.69 3.10
N ALA A 113 3.85 7.68 3.76
CA ALA A 113 4.02 8.22 5.11
C ALA A 113 3.63 9.71 5.19
N ASP A 114 4.12 10.51 4.26
CA ASP A 114 3.91 11.97 4.25
C ASP A 114 2.47 12.35 3.88
N HIS A 115 1.82 11.64 2.95
CA HIS A 115 0.50 12.03 2.46
C HIS A 115 -0.68 11.31 3.11
N LEU A 116 -0.46 10.15 3.73
CA LEU A 116 -1.53 9.33 4.32
C LEU A 116 -1.42 9.23 5.84
N THR A 117 -0.26 9.57 6.43
CA THR A 117 0.00 9.49 7.88
C THR A 117 -0.47 8.15 8.48
N PRO A 118 -0.07 7.00 7.91
CA PRO A 118 -0.58 5.71 8.33
C PRO A 118 -0.08 5.34 9.73
N THR A 119 -0.87 4.57 10.48
CA THR A 119 -0.42 3.98 11.77
C THR A 119 0.68 2.94 11.56
N ILE A 120 0.74 2.36 10.35
CA ILE A 120 1.75 1.44 9.86
C ILE A 120 1.63 1.33 8.32
N ALA A 121 2.74 1.10 7.63
CA ALA A 121 2.71 0.67 6.23
C ALA A 121 3.72 -0.44 5.99
N SER A 122 3.48 -1.29 4.99
CA SER A 122 4.35 -2.40 4.64
C SER A 122 4.42 -2.60 3.14
N LEU A 123 5.59 -2.96 2.64
CA LEU A 123 5.79 -3.47 1.29
C LEU A 123 6.13 -4.96 1.37
N ALA A 124 5.28 -5.79 0.78
CA ALA A 124 5.38 -7.24 0.82
C ALA A 124 5.05 -7.83 -0.56
N LEU A 125 5.60 -9.00 -0.87
CA LEU A 125 5.10 -9.81 -1.97
C LEU A 125 3.84 -10.54 -1.52
N ASP A 126 2.81 -10.55 -2.36
CA ASP A 126 1.56 -11.26 -2.09
C ASP A 126 1.78 -12.78 -1.92
N SER A 127 2.80 -13.32 -2.61
CA SER A 127 3.23 -14.72 -2.51
C SER A 127 4.32 -14.98 -1.47
N ALA A 128 4.69 -13.99 -0.66
CA ALA A 128 5.72 -14.19 0.37
C ALA A 128 5.27 -15.32 1.33
N PRO A 129 6.18 -16.22 1.74
CA PRO A 129 5.87 -17.23 2.72
C PRO A 129 5.30 -16.59 3.99
N LEU A 130 4.08 -16.97 4.38
CA LEU A 130 3.55 -16.57 5.67
C LEU A 130 4.39 -17.23 6.78
N PRO A 131 4.62 -16.53 7.91
CA PRO A 131 5.28 -17.17 9.03
C PRO A 131 4.46 -18.35 9.54
N ALA A 132 5.14 -19.41 9.98
CA ALA A 132 4.50 -20.60 10.55
C ALA A 132 3.62 -20.27 11.77
N GLN A 133 3.97 -19.21 12.50
CA GLN A 133 3.16 -18.63 13.56
C GLN A 133 2.83 -17.19 13.18
N ARG A 134 1.53 -16.85 13.09
CA ARG A 134 1.13 -15.47 12.87
C ARG A 134 1.62 -14.62 14.05
N PRO A 135 2.34 -13.51 13.80
CA PRO A 135 2.72 -12.60 14.87
C PRO A 135 1.47 -12.07 15.58
N PRO A 136 1.58 -11.64 16.84
CA PRO A 136 0.45 -11.09 17.60
C PRO A 136 -0.12 -9.78 17.00
N TYR A 137 0.52 -9.23 15.97
CA TYR A 137 0.12 -8.00 15.31
C TYR A 137 -0.76 -8.26 14.09
N LYS A 138 -1.72 -7.35 13.84
CA LYS A 138 -2.75 -7.50 12.79
C LYS A 138 -2.32 -7.06 11.38
N TYR A 139 -1.03 -6.82 11.14
CA TYR A 139 -0.55 -6.25 9.87
C TYR A 139 0.32 -7.23 9.08
N VAL A 140 0.33 -7.06 7.75
CA VAL A 140 1.19 -7.84 6.85
C VAL A 140 2.65 -7.49 7.10
N GLN A 141 3.47 -8.50 7.35
CA GLN A 141 4.90 -8.32 7.48
C GLN A 141 5.50 -8.14 6.09
N GLY A 142 6.15 -6.99 5.90
CA GLY A 142 6.85 -6.64 4.67
C GLY A 142 8.36 -6.73 4.83
N TRP A 143 9.07 -6.82 3.70
CA TRP A 143 10.53 -6.71 3.67
C TRP A 143 10.98 -5.26 3.96
N LYS A 144 10.10 -4.27 3.72
CA LYS A 144 10.20 -2.89 4.21
C LYS A 144 8.89 -2.46 4.87
N MET A 145 8.99 -1.70 5.96
CA MET A 145 7.82 -1.20 6.69
C MET A 145 8.04 0.21 7.23
N TYR A 146 6.98 1.00 7.35
CA TYR A 146 6.98 2.30 8.00
C TYR A 146 6.34 2.20 9.39
N PHE A 147 6.97 2.81 10.39
CA PHE A 147 6.39 3.01 11.71
C PHE A 147 6.49 4.50 12.10
N PRO A 148 5.38 5.15 12.49
CA PRO A 148 5.44 6.47 13.09
C PRO A 148 6.16 6.40 14.44
N THR A 149 6.84 7.47 14.84
CA THR A 149 7.53 7.53 16.14
C THR A 149 6.58 7.39 17.33
N THR A 150 5.30 7.69 17.13
CA THR A 150 4.22 7.52 18.11
C THR A 150 3.73 6.08 18.24
N SER A 151 4.16 5.17 17.37
CA SER A 151 3.75 3.77 17.44
C SER A 151 4.35 3.09 18.68
N PRO A 152 3.57 2.32 19.47
CA PRO A 152 4.11 1.52 20.57
C PRO A 152 5.11 0.45 20.09
N HIS A 153 5.12 0.17 18.79
CA HIS A 153 5.99 -0.81 18.15
C HIS A 153 7.28 -0.19 17.59
N HIS A 154 7.40 1.14 17.53
CA HIS A 154 8.49 1.85 16.85
C HIS A 154 9.89 1.42 17.33
N GLN A 155 10.11 1.42 18.64
CA GLN A 155 11.43 1.09 19.20
C GLN A 155 11.86 -0.35 18.85
N ARG A 156 10.95 -1.32 18.99
CA ARG A 156 11.25 -2.72 18.68
C ARG A 156 11.44 -2.92 17.17
N ALA A 157 10.63 -2.27 16.36
CA ALA A 157 10.79 -2.23 14.90
C ALA A 157 12.20 -1.81 14.52
N HIS A 158 12.63 -0.68 15.07
CA HIS A 158 13.91 -0.08 14.76
C HIS A 158 15.10 -0.96 15.18
N GLN A 159 14.99 -1.68 16.30
CA GLN A 159 16.06 -2.59 16.77
C GLN A 159 16.27 -3.79 15.84
N LEU A 160 15.22 -4.25 15.18
CA LEU A 160 15.26 -5.43 14.29
C LEU A 160 15.63 -5.08 12.85
N ALA A 161 15.58 -3.79 12.48
CA ALA A 161 15.83 -3.36 11.13
C ALA A 161 17.32 -3.44 10.76
N THR A 162 17.61 -3.91 9.55
CA THR A 162 18.98 -3.93 8.99
C THR A 162 19.34 -2.59 8.35
N GLN A 163 18.35 -1.82 7.90
CA GLN A 163 18.51 -0.46 7.39
C GLN A 163 17.36 0.42 7.86
N THR A 164 17.66 1.69 8.06
CA THR A 164 16.71 2.69 8.54
C THR A 164 16.82 3.95 7.69
N LEU A 165 15.67 4.47 7.27
CA LEU A 165 15.54 5.76 6.59
C LEU A 165 14.56 6.64 7.41
N PRO A 166 15.01 7.78 7.96
CA PRO A 166 14.12 8.70 8.66
C PRO A 166 13.12 9.37 7.70
N THR A 167 11.96 9.68 8.24
CA THR A 167 10.90 10.48 7.59
C THR A 167 10.46 11.59 8.55
N THR A 168 9.55 12.46 8.12
CA THR A 168 9.01 13.54 8.96
C THR A 168 8.43 13.03 10.29
N ASN A 169 7.69 11.92 10.27
CA ASN A 169 6.88 11.45 11.41
C ASN A 169 7.24 10.05 11.91
N GLY A 170 8.30 9.44 11.37
CA GLY A 170 8.57 8.02 11.57
C GLY A 170 9.83 7.54 10.87
N HIS A 171 9.94 6.23 10.72
CA HIS A 171 11.07 5.60 10.04
C HIS A 171 10.57 4.53 9.07
N ILE A 172 11.21 4.47 7.91
CA ILE A 172 11.13 3.33 6.99
C ILE A 172 12.24 2.37 7.39
N LEU A 173 11.87 1.13 7.64
CA LEU A 173 12.69 0.10 8.24
C LEU A 173 12.75 -1.09 7.28
N THR A 174 13.96 -1.54 6.98
CA THR A 174 14.21 -2.68 6.09
C THR A 174 14.55 -3.90 6.93
N TYR A 175 13.92 -5.04 6.63
CA TYR A 175 14.10 -6.29 7.36
C TYR A 175 14.58 -7.45 6.46
N GLY A 176 14.52 -7.29 5.15
CA GLY A 176 14.88 -8.34 4.20
C GLY A 176 14.90 -7.84 2.76
N THR A 177 14.72 -8.78 1.83
CA THR A 177 14.58 -8.50 0.39
C THR A 177 13.15 -8.82 -0.06
N PRO A 178 12.71 -8.32 -1.23
CA PRO A 178 11.37 -8.58 -1.75
C PRO A 178 10.97 -10.07 -1.71
N HIS A 179 11.89 -10.96 -2.09
CA HIS A 179 11.65 -12.40 -2.24
C HIS A 179 11.84 -13.24 -0.98
N THR A 180 12.22 -12.64 0.15
CA THR A 180 12.51 -13.40 1.36
C THR A 180 11.61 -12.95 2.50
N TYR A 181 10.98 -13.91 3.17
CA TYR A 181 10.34 -13.62 4.45
C TYR A 181 11.42 -13.17 5.44
N PRO A 182 11.32 -11.98 6.03
CA PRO A 182 12.34 -11.47 6.95
C PRO A 182 12.27 -12.22 8.28
N THR A 183 13.05 -13.29 8.41
CA THR A 183 13.08 -14.15 9.62
C THR A 183 13.47 -13.39 10.88
N ILE A 184 14.13 -12.23 10.75
CA ILE A 184 14.42 -11.32 11.86
C ILE A 184 13.13 -10.86 12.58
N LEU A 185 12.01 -10.75 11.86
CA LEU A 185 10.71 -10.40 12.43
C LEU A 185 10.14 -11.52 13.32
N SER A 186 10.64 -12.75 13.24
CA SER A 186 10.27 -13.82 14.17
C SER A 186 10.81 -13.59 15.59
N GLN A 187 11.82 -12.72 15.75
CA GLN A 187 12.31 -12.30 17.07
C GLN A 187 11.41 -11.25 17.73
N TRP A 188 10.35 -10.83 17.05
CA TRP A 188 9.37 -9.91 17.59
C TRP A 188 8.42 -10.63 18.57
N THR A 189 8.98 -11.05 19.70
CA THR A 189 8.21 -11.57 20.84
C THR A 189 7.43 -10.43 21.49
N THR A 190 6.22 -10.73 21.97
CA THR A 190 5.25 -9.82 22.64
C THR A 190 5.89 -8.93 23.68
#